data_AF-A0A1F3E6D8-F1
#
_entry.id   AF-A0A1F3E6D8-F1
#
_cell.length_a   1.000
_cell.length_b   1.000
_cell.length_c   1.000
_cell.angle_alpha   90.00
_cell.angle_beta   90.00
_cell.angle_gamma   90.00
#
_symmetry.space_group_name_H-M   'P 1'
#
loop_
_entity.id
_entity.type
_entity.pdbx_description
1 polymer ?
#
loop_
_entity_poly.entity_id
_entity_poly.type
_entity_poly.pdbx_seq_one_letter_code
_entity_poly.pdbx_strand_id
1 'polypeptide(L)'
;MKNITFIISVMLLLLLACKNNKNVITTNLKSDSVDIPENIITYFYEKDSVQIIPNKVNTLVLYLSVSSTSPANPTSNSKFLVFDQKLNQILIQGNYENSLIKWYDNDQLLLTRFLGIIETPASSNIRYFLIDVYSKDVNEISSEKINQQL
;
A
#
# COMPACT_ATOMS: atom_id res chain seq x y z
N MET A 1 -13.41 50.97 -27.49
CA MET A 1 -12.18 50.52 -26.80
C MET A 1 -12.56 49.64 -25.62
N LYS A 2 -12.00 48.42 -25.60
CA LYS A 2 -11.66 47.59 -24.43
C LYS A 2 -12.81 47.05 -23.55
N ASN A 3 -12.60 45.79 -23.10
CA ASN A 3 -13.16 45.15 -21.89
C ASN A 3 -14.26 44.09 -22.00
N ILE A 4 -14.30 43.24 -23.05
CA ILE A 4 -15.17 42.04 -23.01
C ILE A 4 -14.47 40.84 -23.65
N THR A 5 -13.32 40.43 -23.13
CA THR A 5 -12.67 39.18 -23.60
C THR A 5 -11.70 38.55 -22.60
N PHE A 6 -11.78 38.90 -21.31
CA PHE A 6 -10.81 38.43 -20.31
C PHE A 6 -11.42 37.61 -19.16
N ILE A 7 -12.75 37.42 -19.12
CA ILE A 7 -13.43 36.79 -17.97
C ILE A 7 -13.70 35.29 -18.21
N ILE A 8 -13.66 34.81 -19.46
CA ILE A 8 -14.02 33.41 -19.78
C ILE A 8 -12.83 32.44 -19.65
N SER A 9 -11.59 32.94 -19.57
CA SER A 9 -10.39 32.07 -19.52
C SER A 9 -10.03 31.54 -18.13
N VAL A 10 -10.60 32.07 -17.04
CA VAL A 10 -10.17 31.69 -15.67
C VAL A 10 -11.08 30.63 -15.05
N MET A 11 -12.29 30.40 -15.58
CA MET A 11 -13.22 29.42 -15.01
C MET A 11 -13.05 27.99 -15.55
N LEU A 12 -12.24 27.79 -16.60
CA LEU A 12 -12.03 26.46 -17.21
C LEU A 12 -10.89 25.64 -16.56
N LEU A 13 -10.14 26.22 -15.62
CA LEU A 13 -8.98 25.57 -14.99
C LEU A 13 -9.30 24.84 -13.66
N LEU A 14 -10.55 24.86 -13.20
CA LEU A 14 -10.95 24.24 -11.93
C LEU A 14 -11.48 22.80 -12.04
N LEU A 15 -11.54 22.21 -13.24
CA LEU A 15 -12.10 20.86 -13.46
C LEU A 15 -11.05 19.73 -13.57
N LEU A 16 -9.75 20.01 -13.40
CA LEU A 16 -8.70 18.99 -13.52
C LEU A 16 -8.28 18.33 -12.21
N ALA A 17 -8.82 18.75 -11.07
CA ALA A 17 -8.46 18.18 -9.77
C ALA A 17 -9.54 17.23 -9.25
N CYS A 18 -9.54 15.98 -9.75
CA CYS A 18 -9.91 14.78 -8.98
C CYS A 18 -9.77 13.53 -9.85
N LYS A 19 -8.52 13.13 -10.17
CA LYS A 19 -8.24 11.77 -10.67
C LYS A 19 -7.58 10.97 -9.55
N ASN A 20 -8.41 10.55 -8.59
CA ASN A 20 -7.96 9.69 -7.50
C ASN A 20 -7.94 8.24 -8.02
N ASN A 21 -6.95 7.90 -8.84
CA ASN A 21 -6.84 6.55 -9.38
C ASN A 21 -6.11 5.65 -8.39
N LYS A 22 -6.84 5.10 -7.41
CA LYS A 22 -6.35 4.00 -6.58
C LYS A 22 -6.63 2.69 -7.32
N ASN A 23 -5.76 2.33 -8.26
CA ASN A 23 -5.76 1.04 -8.94
C ASN A 23 -5.34 -0.07 -7.95
N VAL A 24 -6.17 -0.38 -6.95
CA VAL A 24 -6.01 -1.59 -6.16
C VAL A 24 -6.80 -2.68 -6.85
N ILE A 25 -6.11 -3.69 -7.36
CA ILE A 25 -6.75 -4.85 -7.98
C ILE A 25 -6.67 -5.99 -6.97
N THR A 26 -7.81 -6.50 -6.54
CA THR A 26 -7.88 -7.72 -5.74
C THR A 26 -8.16 -8.88 -6.69
N THR A 27 -7.33 -9.90 -6.65
CA THR A 27 -7.48 -11.08 -7.52
C THR A 27 -7.23 -12.37 -6.76
N ASN A 28 -7.87 -13.45 -7.23
CA ASN A 28 -7.49 -14.81 -6.87
C ASN A 28 -6.47 -15.32 -7.88
N LEU A 29 -5.34 -15.84 -7.40
CA LEU A 29 -4.15 -16.19 -8.22
C LEU A 29 -4.41 -17.19 -9.37
N LYS A 30 -5.54 -17.92 -9.36
CA LYS A 30 -5.92 -18.87 -10.42
C LYS A 30 -7.05 -18.39 -11.35
N SER A 31 -7.75 -17.30 -11.01
CA SER A 31 -9.08 -17.01 -11.57
C SER A 31 -9.11 -15.88 -12.60
N ASP A 32 -8.16 -14.94 -12.54
CA ASP A 32 -8.29 -13.69 -13.33
C ASP A 32 -7.12 -13.49 -14.30
N SER A 33 -7.42 -12.77 -15.38
CA SER A 33 -6.58 -12.46 -16.55
C SER A 33 -5.35 -11.59 -16.27
N VAL A 34 -4.83 -11.55 -15.05
CA VAL A 34 -3.65 -10.77 -14.68
C VAL A 34 -2.43 -11.67 -14.76
N ASP A 35 -1.49 -11.32 -15.64
CA ASP A 35 -0.21 -12.01 -15.78
C ASP A 35 0.66 -11.72 -14.54
N ILE A 36 0.61 -12.62 -13.56
CA ILE A 36 1.41 -12.55 -12.32
C ILE A 36 2.62 -13.48 -12.49
N PRO A 37 3.86 -13.01 -12.25
CA PRO A 37 5.04 -13.85 -12.37
C PRO A 37 4.98 -15.10 -11.46
N GLU A 38 5.42 -16.25 -11.97
CA GLU A 38 5.31 -17.55 -11.29
C GLU A 38 6.01 -17.60 -9.92
N ASN A 39 7.11 -16.87 -9.77
CA ASN A 39 7.81 -16.73 -8.49
C ASN A 39 7.00 -15.98 -7.42
N ILE A 40 6.03 -15.17 -7.82
CA ILE A 40 5.07 -14.52 -6.91
C ILE A 40 3.96 -15.50 -6.54
N ILE A 41 3.47 -16.26 -7.52
CA ILE A 41 2.43 -17.28 -7.32
C ILE A 41 2.91 -18.36 -6.35
N THR A 42 4.17 -18.79 -6.45
CA THR A 42 4.73 -19.80 -5.51
C THR A 42 4.90 -19.29 -4.09
N TYR A 43 5.07 -17.97 -3.89
CA TYR A 43 5.16 -17.40 -2.55
C TYR A 43 3.80 -17.41 -1.83
N PHE A 44 2.71 -17.09 -2.54
CA PHE A 44 1.36 -17.09 -1.98
C PHE A 44 0.68 -18.46 -2.15
N TYR A 45 -0.23 -18.84 -1.25
CA TYR A 45 -0.99 -20.07 -1.44
C TYR A 45 -2.15 -19.82 -2.41
N GLU A 46 -2.59 -20.86 -3.13
CA GLU A 46 -3.66 -20.73 -4.14
C GLU A 46 -4.99 -20.18 -3.60
N LYS A 47 -5.21 -20.26 -2.28
CA LYS A 47 -6.42 -19.76 -1.60
C LYS A 47 -6.27 -18.32 -1.10
N ASP A 48 -5.08 -17.74 -1.20
CA ASP A 48 -4.82 -16.39 -0.75
C ASP A 48 -5.48 -15.41 -1.73
N SER A 49 -6.33 -14.52 -1.21
CA SER A 49 -6.72 -13.34 -1.96
C SER A 49 -5.55 -12.36 -1.91
N VAL A 50 -5.08 -11.95 -3.10
CA VAL A 50 -3.92 -11.08 -3.24
C VAL A 50 -4.35 -9.74 -3.82
N GLN A 51 -4.03 -8.69 -3.09
CA GLN A 51 -4.13 -7.31 -3.56
C GLN A 51 -2.84 -6.95 -4.29
N ILE A 52 -3.00 -6.37 -5.48
CA ILE A 52 -1.92 -5.87 -6.31
C ILE A 52 -1.99 -4.34 -6.25
N ILE A 53 -0.98 -3.74 -5.63
CA ILE A 53 -0.96 -2.32 -5.29
C ILE A 53 0.32 -1.71 -5.86
N PRO A 54 0.28 -1.04 -7.02
CA PRO A 54 1.45 -0.36 -7.56
C PRO A 54 1.84 0.83 -6.68
N ASN A 55 3.14 1.14 -6.63
CA ASN A 55 3.62 2.39 -6.06
C ASN A 55 3.21 3.58 -6.94
N LYS A 56 3.37 4.81 -6.44
CA LYS A 56 2.88 6.02 -7.14
C LYS A 56 3.48 6.22 -8.55
N VAL A 57 4.70 5.72 -8.78
CA VAL A 57 5.39 5.81 -10.08
C VAL A 57 5.20 4.57 -10.97
N ASN A 58 4.45 3.56 -10.51
CA ASN A 58 4.20 2.27 -11.19
C ASN A 58 5.49 1.55 -11.64
N THR A 59 6.54 1.59 -10.81
CA THR A 59 7.78 0.82 -11.03
C THR A 59 7.90 -0.38 -10.11
N LEU A 60 7.31 -0.26 -8.92
CA LEU A 60 7.27 -1.28 -7.90
C LEU A 60 5.82 -1.70 -7.65
N VAL A 61 5.61 -2.97 -7.39
CA VAL A 61 4.29 -3.54 -7.09
C VAL A 61 4.34 -4.25 -5.76
N LEU A 62 3.48 -3.81 -4.83
CA LEU A 62 3.20 -4.50 -3.59
C LEU A 62 2.13 -5.56 -3.87
N TYR A 63 2.49 -6.82 -3.66
CA TYR A 63 1.55 -7.93 -3.58
C TYR A 63 1.28 -8.18 -2.11
N LEU A 64 0.01 -8.09 -1.71
CA LEU A 64 -0.40 -8.15 -0.31
C LEU A 64 -1.56 -9.11 -0.14
N SER A 65 -1.36 -10.13 0.70
CA SER A 65 -2.44 -10.96 1.20
C SER A 65 -2.69 -10.64 2.67
N VAL A 66 -3.95 -10.40 3.01
CA VAL A 66 -4.40 -10.14 4.38
C VAL A 66 -5.45 -11.17 4.72
N SER A 67 -5.33 -11.79 5.89
CA SER A 67 -6.38 -12.64 6.46
C SER A 67 -7.73 -11.89 6.52
N SER A 68 -8.85 -12.59 6.39
CA SER A 68 -10.19 -12.00 6.43
C SER A 68 -10.63 -11.45 7.79
N THR A 69 -9.81 -11.61 8.84
CA THR A 69 -10.05 -11.07 10.18
C THR A 69 -9.60 -9.61 10.29
N SER A 70 -10.14 -8.86 11.28
CA SER A 70 -9.69 -7.48 11.56
C SER A 70 -8.15 -7.44 11.69
N PRO A 71 -7.45 -6.44 11.12
CA PRO A 71 -6.00 -6.30 11.22
C PRO A 71 -5.45 -6.22 12.64
N ALA A 72 -6.30 -5.86 13.62
CA ALA A 72 -5.94 -5.81 15.03
C ALA A 72 -6.24 -7.11 15.79
N ASN A 73 -6.81 -8.13 15.12
CA ASN A 73 -7.00 -9.46 15.69
C ASN A 73 -5.66 -10.20 15.77
N PRO A 74 -5.29 -10.82 16.91
CA PRO A 74 -4.11 -11.68 17.08
C PRO A 74 -3.89 -12.78 16.03
N THR A 75 -4.97 -13.23 15.38
CA THR A 75 -4.90 -14.25 14.31
C THR A 75 -4.79 -13.63 12.92
N SER A 76 -4.79 -12.30 12.83
CA SER A 76 -4.63 -11.58 11.58
C SER A 76 -3.18 -11.63 11.13
N ASN A 77 -3.01 -11.88 9.84
CA ASN A 77 -1.70 -11.99 9.23
C ASN A 77 -1.69 -11.22 7.91
N SER A 78 -0.70 -10.34 7.75
CA SER A 78 -0.38 -9.66 6.50
C SER A 78 0.90 -10.26 5.92
N LYS A 79 0.75 -10.97 4.80
CA LYS A 79 1.83 -11.53 4.02
C LYS A 79 2.05 -10.65 2.79
N PHE A 80 3.28 -10.24 2.53
CA PHE A 80 3.56 -9.32 1.44
C PHE A 80 4.86 -9.63 0.72
N LEU A 81 4.97 -9.12 -0.49
CA LEU A 81 6.23 -8.94 -1.19
C LEU A 81 6.18 -7.69 -2.07
N VAL A 82 7.35 -7.15 -2.40
CA VAL A 82 7.51 -6.07 -3.36
C VAL A 82 8.31 -6.57 -4.54
N PHE A 83 7.74 -6.39 -5.73
CA PHE A 83 8.33 -6.78 -6.99
C PHE A 83 8.74 -5.54 -7.78
N ASP A 84 9.96 -5.54 -8.30
CA ASP A 84 10.44 -4.53 -9.25
C ASP A 84 10.15 -5.01 -10.66
N GLN A 85 9.26 -4.30 -11.36
CA GLN A 85 8.85 -4.67 -12.71
C GLN A 85 9.95 -4.44 -13.75
N LYS A 86 10.85 -3.49 -13.51
CA LYS A 86 11.94 -3.15 -14.43
C LYS A 86 13.09 -4.14 -14.31
N LEU A 87 13.43 -4.54 -13.08
CA LEU A 87 14.47 -5.53 -12.80
C LEU A 87 13.93 -6.97 -12.85
N ASN A 88 12.61 -7.15 -12.93
CA ASN A 88 11.94 -8.44 -12.95
C ASN A 88 12.33 -9.33 -11.75
N GLN A 89 12.38 -8.75 -10.54
CA GLN A 89 12.83 -9.44 -9.34
C GLN A 89 12.06 -9.02 -8.09
N ILE A 90 12.02 -9.92 -7.10
CA ILE A 90 11.51 -9.62 -5.76
C ILE A 90 12.58 -8.85 -4.99
N LEU A 91 12.24 -7.66 -4.49
CA LEU A 91 13.15 -6.85 -3.68
C LEU A 91 13.09 -7.23 -2.20
N ILE A 92 11.87 -7.35 -1.66
CA ILE A 92 11.61 -7.68 -0.26
C ILE A 92 10.34 -8.51 -0.14
N GLN A 93 10.28 -9.37 0.87
CA GLN A 93 9.09 -10.14 1.24
C GLN A 93 9.06 -10.31 2.76
N GLY A 94 7.86 -10.50 3.31
CA GLY A 94 7.71 -10.67 4.74
C GLY A 94 6.29 -11.04 5.16
N ASN A 95 6.17 -11.35 6.43
CA ASN A 95 4.93 -11.71 7.07
C ASN A 95 4.89 -11.02 8.43
N TYR A 96 3.81 -10.30 8.70
CA TYR A 96 3.57 -9.63 9.97
C TYR A 96 2.19 -9.94 10.51
N GLU A 97 2.14 -10.46 11.73
CA GLU A 97 0.91 -10.60 12.50
C GLU A 97 0.40 -9.25 12.97
N ASN A 98 -0.92 -9.13 13.10
CA ASN A 98 -1.64 -7.98 13.64
C ASN A 98 -1.20 -6.68 12.99
N SER A 99 -1.24 -6.65 11.66
CA SER A 99 -0.61 -5.55 10.94
C SER A 99 -1.34 -5.14 9.68
N LEU A 100 -1.11 -3.88 9.31
CA LEU A 100 -1.47 -3.30 8.03
C LEU A 100 -0.22 -2.85 7.30
N ILE A 101 -0.18 -3.11 6.00
CA ILE A 101 0.92 -2.73 5.11
C ILE A 101 0.36 -1.95 3.94
N LYS A 102 0.95 -0.80 3.64
CA LYS A 102 0.63 0.01 2.46
C LYS A 102 1.85 0.79 2.01
N TRP A 103 1.83 1.32 0.79
CA TRP A 103 2.82 2.31 0.37
C TRP A 103 2.78 3.55 1.27
N TYR A 104 3.95 3.98 1.73
CA TYR A 104 4.15 5.29 2.35
C TYR A 104 4.50 6.32 1.26
N ASP A 105 5.50 6.00 0.45
CA ASP A 105 5.92 6.77 -0.70
C ASP A 105 6.27 5.85 -1.89
N ASN A 106 7.23 6.25 -2.74
CA ASN A 106 7.64 5.46 -3.91
C ASN A 106 8.46 4.22 -3.52
N ASP A 107 9.26 4.31 -2.46
CA ASP A 107 10.32 3.35 -2.16
C ASP A 107 10.19 2.78 -0.73
N GLN A 108 9.20 3.26 0.03
CA GLN A 108 8.95 2.85 1.40
C GLN A 108 7.53 2.32 1.62
N LEU A 109 7.43 1.26 2.42
CA LEU A 109 6.17 0.76 2.95
C LEU A 109 5.94 1.28 4.36
N LEU A 110 4.70 1.66 4.66
CA LEU A 110 4.24 1.87 6.02
C LEU A 110 3.69 0.55 6.57
N LEU A 111 4.34 0.03 7.61
CA LEU A 111 3.85 -1.06 8.44
C LEU A 111 3.24 -0.49 9.72
N THR A 112 1.95 -0.74 9.93
CA THR A 112 1.26 -0.43 11.18
C THR A 112 1.04 -1.73 11.95
N ARG A 113 1.54 -1.82 13.18
CA ARG A 113 1.37 -3.00 14.04
C ARG A 113 0.45 -2.69 15.21
N PHE A 114 -0.48 -3.58 15.49
CA PHE A 114 -1.37 -3.52 16.64
C PHE A 114 -0.86 -4.49 17.70
N LEU A 115 -0.40 -3.96 18.83
CA LEU A 115 0.15 -4.73 19.94
C LEU A 115 -0.93 -5.01 21.01
N GLY A 116 -0.91 -6.20 21.59
CA GLY A 116 -1.90 -6.58 22.62
C GLY A 116 -3.24 -7.05 22.02
N ILE A 117 -4.20 -7.30 22.91
CA ILE A 117 -5.43 -8.09 22.61
C ILE A 117 -6.68 -7.18 22.52
N ILE A 118 -6.58 -5.90 22.94
CA ILE A 118 -7.74 -5.02 23.12
C ILE A 118 -7.56 -3.72 22.33
N GLU A 119 -8.46 -3.49 21.38
CA GLU A 119 -8.64 -2.21 20.70
C GLU A 119 -9.29 -1.21 21.67
N THR A 120 -8.52 -0.27 22.20
CA THR A 120 -9.11 0.95 22.80
C THR A 120 -8.61 2.20 22.08
N PRO A 121 -9.46 3.24 21.91
CA PRO A 121 -9.10 4.49 21.23
C PRO A 121 -7.90 5.24 21.84
N ALA A 122 -7.54 4.92 23.09
CA ALA A 122 -6.43 5.49 23.83
C ALA A 122 -5.19 4.58 23.91
N SER A 123 -5.20 3.43 23.23
CA SER A 123 -4.12 2.46 23.40
C SER A 123 -2.82 2.94 22.73
N SER A 124 -1.76 3.05 23.52
CA SER A 124 -0.35 3.21 23.10
C SER A 124 0.21 1.96 22.37
N ASN A 125 -0.69 1.18 21.78
CA ASN A 125 -0.45 -0.17 21.31
C ASN A 125 -0.26 -0.22 19.80
N ILE A 126 -0.48 0.89 19.10
CA ILE A 126 -0.19 0.99 17.68
C ILE A 126 1.24 1.49 17.51
N ARG A 127 2.04 0.73 16.77
CA ARG A 127 3.40 1.14 16.38
C ARG A 127 3.48 1.26 14.87
N TYR A 128 4.23 2.25 14.41
CA TYR A 128 4.41 2.56 13.00
C TYR A 128 5.86 2.33 12.63
N PHE A 129 6.09 1.67 11.50
CA PHE A 129 7.42 1.40 10.97
C PHE A 129 7.46 1.77 9.50
N LEU A 130 8.59 2.34 9.07
CA LEU A 130 8.92 2.48 7.66
C LEU A 130 9.87 1.36 7.27
N ILE A 131 9.51 0.66 6.20
CA ILE A 131 10.34 -0.36 5.58
C ILE A 131 10.88 0.23 4.29
N ASP A 132 12.19 0.43 4.21
CA ASP A 132 12.84 0.80 2.95
C ASP A 132 12.95 -0.44 2.05
N VAL A 133 12.40 -0.37 0.84
CA VAL A 133 12.31 -1.52 -0.06
C VAL A 133 13.69 -1.98 -0.54
N TYR A 134 14.63 -1.06 -0.74
CA TYR A 134 15.94 -1.35 -1.31
C TYR A 134 16.95 -1.74 -0.24
N SER A 135 17.03 -0.99 0.86
CA SER A 135 17.95 -1.31 1.97
C SER A 135 17.42 -2.42 2.86
N LYS A 136 16.10 -2.65 2.87
CA LYS A 136 15.38 -3.60 3.74
C LYS A 136 15.38 -3.20 5.21
N ASP A 137 15.81 -1.98 5.52
CA ASP A 137 15.81 -1.47 6.88
C ASP A 137 14.39 -1.21 7.35
N VAL A 138 14.12 -1.57 8.62
CA VAL A 138 12.84 -1.36 9.28
C VAL A 138 13.05 -0.40 10.43
N ASN A 139 12.50 0.81 10.32
CA ASN A 139 12.68 1.88 11.28
C ASN A 139 11.36 2.26 11.93
N GLU A 140 11.28 2.21 13.26
CA GLU A 140 10.12 2.71 14.01
C GLU A 140 10.03 4.24 13.87
N ILE A 141 8.81 4.75 13.67
CA ILE A 141 8.54 6.19 13.53
C ILE A 141 7.40 6.63 14.45
N SER A 142 7.40 7.91 14.82
CA SER A 142 6.33 8.48 15.64
C SER A 142 5.04 8.63 14.85
N SER A 143 3.90 8.55 15.53
CA SER A 143 2.57 8.78 14.96
C SER A 143 2.39 10.19 14.39
N GLU A 144 3.07 11.19 14.96
CA GLU A 144 3.08 12.57 14.46
C GLU A 144 3.57 12.67 13.01
N LYS A 145 4.56 11.87 12.64
CA LYS A 145 5.14 11.84 11.29
C LYS A 145 4.16 11.28 10.24
N ILE A 146 3.21 10.43 10.66
CA ILE A 146 2.18 9.86 9.77
C ILE A 146 1.15 10.92 9.37
N ASN A 147 0.70 11.73 10.33
CA ASN A 147 -0.39 12.69 10.13
C ASN A 147 -0.02 13.89 9.24
N GLN A 148 1.27 14.10 8.95
CA GLN A 148 1.74 15.16 8.06
C GLN A 148 1.65 14.81 6.57
N GLN A 149 1.34 13.55 6.23
CA GLN A 149 1.24 13.08 4.84
C GLN A 149 -0.18 12.70 4.38
N LEU A 150 -1.15 12.68 5.30
CA LEU A 150 -2.57 12.48 5.01
C LEU A 150 -3.23 13.81 4.67
#